data_AF-A0A090QJ75-F1
#
_entry.id   AF-A0A090QJ75-F1
#
_cell.length_a   1.000
_cell.length_b   1.000
_cell.length_c   1.000
_cell.angle_alpha   90.00
_cell.angle_beta   90.00
_cell.angle_gamma   90.00
#
_symmetry.space_group_name_H-M   'P 1'
#
loop_
_entity.id
_entity.type
_entity.pdbx_description
1 polymer ?
#
loop_
_entity_poly.entity_id
_entity_poly.type
_entity_poly.pdbx_seq_one_letter_code
_entity_poly.pdbx_strand_id
1 'polypeptide(L)'
;MRINKQEEGCIIIAGSGMCTGGRILHHFKHRLWDERNSVIFVGFQVQGSLGRQLIDGAESIQIFNETINVNAPIHTLNGFSAHADQTDLLAWMSEFEQLGKVYLIHGELEKQEVFKGVIQEQLDKPVHIVKYGEKVYV
;
A
#
# COMPACT_ATOMS: atom_id res chain seq x y z
N MET A 1 18.99 9.39 19.20
CA MET A 1 19.31 8.37 18.17
C MET A 1 20.28 8.98 17.16
N ARG A 2 21.47 8.41 16.94
CA ARG A 2 22.54 9.01 16.11
C ARG A 2 22.14 9.23 14.64
N ILE A 3 21.34 8.32 14.07
CA ILE A 3 20.89 8.37 12.67
C ILE A 3 20.07 9.65 12.36
N ASN A 4 19.28 10.16 13.31
CA ASN A 4 18.48 11.37 13.11
C ASN A 4 19.31 12.66 13.15
N LYS A 5 20.58 12.57 13.57
CA LYS A 5 21.52 13.68 13.59
C LYS A 5 22.51 13.65 12.42
N GLN A 6 22.35 12.70 11.49
CA GLN A 6 23.25 12.60 10.33
C GLN A 6 22.90 13.68 9.31
N GLU A 7 23.87 14.55 9.02
CA GLU A 7 23.75 15.67 8.08
C GLU A 7 24.32 15.35 6.70
N GLU A 8 25.20 14.34 6.60
CA GLU A 8 25.68 13.83 5.31
C GLU A 8 24.60 13.03 4.58
N GLY A 9 24.72 12.94 3.24
CA GLY A 9 23.83 12.14 2.41
C GLY A 9 23.82 10.67 2.82
N CYS A 10 22.64 10.12 3.12
CA CYS A 10 22.48 8.72 3.50
C CYS A 10 21.13 8.17 3.05
N ILE A 11 21.04 6.84 2.95
CA ILE A 11 19.79 6.12 2.71
C ILE A 11 19.34 5.49 4.03
N ILE A 12 18.10 5.78 4.43
CA ILE A 12 17.49 5.23 5.65
C ILE A 12 16.34 4.31 5.22
N ILE A 13 16.44 3.04 5.59
CA ILE A 13 15.35 2.07 5.43
C ILE A 13 14.76 1.83 6.82
N ALA A 14 13.50 2.22 7.01
CA ALA A 14 12.82 2.12 8.29
C ALA A 14 11.36 1.67 8.13
N GLY A 15 10.93 0.78 9.02
CA GLY A 15 9.53 0.40 9.17
C GLY A 15 8.77 1.24 10.20
N SER A 16 7.44 1.14 10.25
CA SER A 16 6.61 0.21 9.45
C SER A 16 6.37 0.69 8.01
N GLY A 17 6.12 -0.26 7.09
CA GLY A 17 5.96 0.03 5.66
C GLY A 17 4.76 0.90 5.29
N MET A 18 3.78 1.05 6.19
CA MET A 18 2.63 1.96 6.05
C MET A 18 2.70 3.20 6.94
N CYS A 19 3.83 3.39 7.62
CA CYS A 19 4.09 4.51 8.51
C CYS A 19 3.06 4.70 9.65
N THR A 20 2.36 3.65 10.03
CA THR A 20 1.40 3.66 11.15
C THR A 20 2.07 3.56 12.51
N GLY A 21 3.38 3.29 12.55
CA GLY A 21 4.14 3.13 13.78
C GLY A 21 5.62 2.83 13.53
N GLY A 22 6.37 2.65 14.62
CA GLY A 22 7.78 2.29 14.56
C GLY A 22 8.73 3.46 14.34
N ARG A 23 9.96 3.15 13.91
CA ARG A 23 11.06 4.11 13.83
C ARG A 23 10.89 5.13 12.72
N ILE A 24 10.13 4.81 11.68
CA ILE A 24 9.84 5.75 10.59
C ILE A 24 9.21 7.05 11.08
N LEU A 25 8.34 6.99 12.09
CA LEU A 25 7.74 8.20 12.70
C LEU A 25 8.79 9.14 13.29
N HIS A 26 9.83 8.59 13.93
CA HIS A 26 10.94 9.41 14.42
C HIS A 26 11.73 10.03 13.27
N HIS A 27 11.98 9.28 12.19
CA HIS A 27 12.67 9.84 11.01
C HIS A 27 11.85 10.96 10.37
N PHE A 28 10.53 10.81 10.24
CA PHE A 28 9.65 11.85 9.73
C PHE A 28 9.67 13.10 10.60
N LYS A 29 9.53 12.96 11.93
CA LYS A 29 9.64 14.10 12.85
C LYS A 29 10.93 14.92 12.64
N HIS A 30 12.03 14.27 12.31
CA HIS A 30 13.33 14.94 12.16
C HIS A 30 13.66 15.41 10.75
N ARG A 31 13.00 14.88 9.70
CA ARG A 31 13.44 15.08 8.31
C ARG A 31 12.36 15.52 7.32
N LEU A 32 11.09 15.26 7.62
CA LEU A 32 10.00 15.43 6.64
C LEU A 32 9.73 16.90 6.26
N TRP A 33 10.08 17.82 7.16
CA TRP A 33 9.93 19.26 6.99
C TRP A 33 11.08 19.90 6.20
N ASP A 34 12.15 19.17 5.89
CA ASP A 34 13.32 19.68 5.19
C ASP A 34 13.32 19.16 3.74
N GLU A 35 13.16 20.09 2.80
CA GLU A 35 13.04 19.88 1.36
C GLU A 35 14.26 19.19 0.71
N ARG A 36 15.40 19.16 1.40
CA ARG A 36 16.62 18.46 0.93
C ARG A 36 16.49 16.93 1.02
N ASN A 37 15.50 16.45 1.78
CA ASN A 37 15.24 15.02 1.93
C ASN A 37 14.17 14.56 0.94
N SER A 38 14.08 13.26 0.69
CA SER A 38 12.98 12.67 -0.08
C SER A 38 12.47 11.41 0.62
N VAL A 39 11.17 11.14 0.49
CA VAL A 39 10.53 9.92 0.97
C VAL A 39 10.13 9.08 -0.22
N ILE A 40 10.53 7.80 -0.21
CA ILE A 40 10.23 6.86 -1.29
C ILE A 40 9.41 5.70 -0.72
N PHE A 41 8.16 5.58 -1.17
CA PHE A 41 7.32 4.42 -0.90
C PHE A 41 7.52 3.36 -1.99
N VAL A 42 7.78 2.13 -1.58
CA VAL A 42 8.03 0.98 -2.47
C VAL A 42 6.89 -0.04 -2.49
N GLY A 43 5.82 0.22 -1.73
CA GLY A 43 4.70 -0.71 -1.57
C GLY A 43 3.39 0.03 -1.35
N PHE A 44 2.30 -0.72 -1.50
CA PHE A 44 0.94 -0.20 -1.38
C PHE A 44 0.69 0.44 0.00
N GLN A 45 0.01 1.59 -0.02
CA GLN A 45 -0.40 2.31 1.19
C GLN A 45 -1.91 2.26 1.31
N VAL A 46 -2.41 1.59 2.35
CA VAL A 46 -3.84 1.44 2.59
C VAL A 46 -4.48 2.78 2.97
N GLN A 47 -5.73 2.98 2.55
CA GLN A 47 -6.53 4.11 2.98
C GLN A 47 -6.58 4.26 4.50
N GLY A 48 -6.47 5.51 4.96
CA GLY A 48 -6.40 5.85 6.39
C GLY A 48 -5.02 5.66 7.04
N SER A 49 -4.02 5.11 6.33
CA SER A 49 -2.65 5.10 6.83
C SER A 49 -1.97 6.46 6.66
N LEU A 50 -0.97 6.73 7.51
CA LEU A 50 -0.14 7.94 7.40
C LEU A 50 0.65 7.96 6.10
N GLY A 51 1.16 6.80 5.65
CA GLY A 51 1.83 6.70 4.36
C GLY A 51 0.90 7.07 3.19
N ARG A 52 -0.39 6.69 3.27
CA ARG A 52 -1.37 7.10 2.26
C ARG A 52 -1.61 8.60 2.25
N GLN A 53 -1.74 9.23 3.43
CA GLN A 53 -1.88 10.69 3.54
C GLN A 53 -0.72 11.43 2.85
N LEU A 54 0.51 10.93 3.01
CA LEU A 54 1.69 11.52 2.37
C LEU A 54 1.65 11.38 0.85
N ILE A 55 1.27 10.20 0.34
CA ILE A 55 1.11 9.97 -1.11
C ILE A 55 0.02 10.88 -1.70
N ASP A 56 -1.09 11.07 -0.97
CA ASP A 56 -2.20 11.93 -1.40
C ASP A 56 -1.88 13.43 -1.30
N GLY A 57 -0.66 13.80 -0.87
CA GLY A 57 -0.17 15.19 -0.90
C GLY A 57 -0.48 16.01 0.35
N ALA A 58 -0.60 15.39 1.52
CA ALA A 58 -0.78 16.12 2.77
C ALA A 58 0.34 17.14 3.01
N GLU A 59 -0.02 18.41 3.25
CA GLU A 59 0.93 19.49 3.56
C GLU A 59 1.50 19.37 4.99
N SER A 60 0.77 18.71 5.88
CA SER A 60 1.21 18.43 7.25
C SER A 60 0.61 17.13 7.78
N ILE A 61 1.30 16.52 8.73
CA ILE A 61 0.86 15.30 9.42
C ILE A 61 1.05 15.42 10.93
N GLN A 62 0.28 14.63 11.70
CA GLN A 62 0.42 14.55 13.15
C GLN A 62 1.30 13.37 13.55
N ILE A 63 2.39 13.66 14.26
CA ILE A 63 3.30 12.65 14.81
C ILE A 63 3.63 13.03 16.26
N PHE A 64 3.42 12.11 17.21
CA PHE A 64 3.72 12.35 18.64
C PHE A 64 3.09 13.63 19.21
N ASN A 65 1.86 13.94 18.79
CA ASN A 65 1.11 15.15 19.14
C ASN A 65 1.76 16.45 18.65
N GLU A 66 2.64 16.37 17.65
CA GLU A 66 3.24 17.51 16.97
C GLU A 66 2.81 17.51 15.50
N THR A 67 2.48 18.70 15.00
CA THR A 67 2.27 18.92 13.57
C THR A 67 3.61 19.04 12.87
N ILE A 68 3.87 18.18 11.90
CA ILE A 68 5.08 18.18 11.08
C ILE A 68 4.70 18.60 9.66
N ASN A 69 5.35 19.64 9.13
CA ASN A 69 5.19 20.05 7.73
C ASN A 69 5.82 19.03 6.78
N VAL A 70 5.19 18.84 5.63
CA VAL A 70 5.66 17.94 4.57
C VAL A 70 6.23 18.78 3.45
N ASN A 71 7.53 19.04 3.53
CA ASN A 71 8.26 19.78 2.48
C ASN A 71 9.17 18.86 1.68
N ALA A 72 9.56 17.71 2.24
CA ALA A 72 10.32 16.69 1.51
C ALA A 72 9.46 16.10 0.38
N PRO A 73 9.98 16.02 -0.86
CA PRO A 73 9.28 15.36 -1.96
C PRO A 73 8.92 13.91 -1.64
N ILE A 74 7.68 13.54 -1.98
CA ILE A 74 7.13 12.20 -1.82
C ILE A 74 7.13 11.49 -3.17
N HIS A 75 7.73 10.31 -3.21
CA HIS A 75 7.81 9.47 -4.41
C HIS A 75 7.21 8.10 -4.13
N THR A 76 6.63 7.51 -5.17
CA THR A 76 6.15 6.12 -5.14
C THR A 76 6.82 5.34 -6.27
N LEU A 77 7.49 4.24 -5.92
CA LEU A 77 8.02 3.27 -6.86
C LEU A 77 7.07 2.09 -6.93
N ASN A 78 6.27 2.05 -7.99
CA ASN A 78 5.42 0.92 -8.31
C ASN A 78 6.31 -0.19 -8.92
N GLY A 79 6.24 -1.42 -8.39
CA GLY A 79 6.98 -2.57 -8.93
C GLY A 79 7.80 -3.37 -7.92
N PHE A 80 7.93 -2.90 -6.68
CA PHE A 80 8.54 -3.70 -5.58
C PHE A 80 7.49 -4.37 -4.68
N SER A 81 6.20 -4.27 -5.04
CA SER A 81 5.14 -5.02 -4.37
C SER A 81 5.33 -6.51 -4.66
N ALA A 82 5.26 -7.34 -3.62
CA ALA A 82 5.26 -8.80 -3.77
C ALA A 82 3.89 -9.37 -4.18
N HIS A 83 2.90 -8.51 -4.44
CA HIS A 83 1.58 -8.91 -4.88
C HIS A 83 1.51 -8.95 -6.42
N ALA A 84 0.98 -10.06 -6.94
CA ALA A 84 0.62 -10.22 -8.34
C ALA A 84 -0.35 -9.13 -8.79
N ASP A 85 -0.17 -8.62 -10.00
CA ASP A 85 -1.12 -7.69 -10.60
C ASP A 85 -2.36 -8.41 -11.16
N GLN A 86 -3.27 -7.65 -11.77
CA GLN A 86 -4.49 -8.22 -12.36
C GLN A 86 -4.16 -9.24 -13.46
N THR A 87 -3.19 -8.96 -14.32
CA THR A 87 -2.80 -9.82 -15.44
C THR A 87 -2.13 -11.09 -14.95
N ASP A 88 -1.24 -10.98 -13.96
CA ASP A 88 -0.60 -12.10 -13.29
C ASP A 88 -1.63 -13.05 -12.65
N LEU A 89 -2.61 -12.48 -11.94
CA LEU A 89 -3.66 -13.28 -11.30
C LEU A 89 -4.54 -13.99 -12.34
N LEU A 90 -4.90 -13.32 -13.45
CA LEU A 90 -5.68 -13.94 -14.53
C LEU A 90 -4.91 -15.06 -15.21
N ALA A 91 -3.64 -14.82 -15.54
CA ALA A 91 -2.76 -15.83 -16.12
C ALA A 91 -2.61 -17.03 -15.18
N TRP A 92 -2.45 -16.79 -13.88
CA TRP A 92 -2.40 -17.89 -12.91
C TRP A 92 -3.73 -18.67 -12.83
N MET A 93 -4.87 -17.99 -12.85
CA MET A 93 -6.19 -18.64 -12.83
C MET A 93 -6.51 -19.41 -14.11
N SER A 94 -5.97 -19.01 -15.27
CA SER A 94 -6.22 -19.71 -16.54
C SER A 94 -5.53 -21.07 -16.63
N GLU A 95 -4.51 -21.32 -15.82
CA GLU A 95 -3.78 -22.61 -15.82
C GLU A 95 -4.52 -23.73 -15.08
N PHE A 96 -5.65 -23.44 -14.41
CA PHE A 96 -6.42 -24.47 -13.71
C PHE A 96 -7.29 -25.28 -14.68
N GLU A 97 -7.07 -26.60 -14.76
CA GLU A 97 -7.92 -27.52 -15.54
C GLU A 97 -9.39 -27.48 -15.10
N GLN A 98 -9.62 -27.36 -13.79
CA GLN A 98 -10.95 -27.24 -13.19
C GLN A 98 -10.99 -26.05 -12.22
N LEU A 99 -11.60 -24.96 -12.67
CA LEU A 99 -11.92 -23.81 -11.84
C LEU A 99 -13.45 -23.68 -11.72
N GLY A 100 -13.96 -23.91 -10.51
CA GLY A 100 -15.41 -23.90 -10.22
C GLY A 100 -15.94 -22.49 -9.94
N LYS A 101 -15.57 -21.92 -8.79
CA LYS A 101 -16.03 -20.60 -8.34
C LYS A 101 -14.89 -19.84 -7.67
N VAL A 102 -14.81 -18.53 -7.91
CA VAL A 102 -13.79 -17.65 -7.34
C VAL A 102 -14.38 -16.85 -6.18
N TYR A 103 -13.64 -16.76 -5.08
CA TYR A 103 -13.99 -15.96 -3.92
C TYR A 103 -12.95 -14.86 -3.72
N LEU A 104 -13.35 -13.61 -3.94
CA LEU A 104 -12.47 -12.46 -3.77
C LEU A 104 -12.49 -12.00 -2.31
N ILE A 105 -11.30 -11.95 -1.71
CA ILE A 105 -11.02 -11.44 -0.37
C ILE A 105 -9.86 -10.45 -0.44
N HIS A 106 -9.54 -9.82 0.70
CA HIS A 106 -8.34 -8.98 0.88
C HIS A 106 -8.05 -7.99 -0.26
N GLY A 107 -8.96 -7.04 -0.46
CA GLY A 107 -8.79 -5.95 -1.42
C GLY A 107 -9.78 -4.83 -1.15
N GLU A 108 -9.55 -3.68 -1.77
CA GLU A 108 -10.53 -2.59 -1.77
C GLU A 108 -11.76 -3.01 -2.58
N LEU A 109 -12.97 -2.78 -2.05
CA LEU A 109 -14.22 -3.22 -2.67
C LEU A 109 -14.34 -2.78 -4.13
N GLU A 110 -13.99 -1.53 -4.42
CA GLU A 110 -14.01 -0.98 -5.78
C GLU A 110 -13.09 -1.75 -6.74
N LYS A 111 -11.89 -2.14 -6.27
CA LYS A 111 -10.94 -2.93 -7.06
C LYS A 111 -11.42 -4.37 -7.22
N GLN A 112 -12.05 -4.93 -6.20
CA GLN A 112 -12.64 -6.27 -6.27
C GLN A 112 -13.82 -6.33 -7.23
N GLU A 113 -14.69 -5.33 -7.29
CA GLU A 113 -15.80 -5.27 -8.25
C GLU A 113 -15.28 -5.17 -9.69
N VAL A 114 -14.26 -4.33 -9.93
CA VAL A 114 -13.58 -4.28 -11.24
C VAL A 114 -12.99 -5.65 -11.60
N PHE A 115 -12.23 -6.26 -10.68
CA PHE A 115 -11.57 -7.53 -10.95
C PHE A 115 -12.57 -8.68 -11.16
N LYS A 116 -13.67 -8.70 -10.41
CA LYS A 116 -14.80 -9.61 -10.61
C LYS A 116 -15.33 -9.52 -12.03
N GLY A 117 -15.59 -8.31 -12.54
CA GLY A 117 -16.03 -8.11 -13.92
C GLY A 117 -15.05 -8.71 -14.93
N VAL A 118 -13.75 -8.47 -14.74
CA VAL A 118 -12.70 -9.00 -15.63
C VAL A 118 -12.63 -10.54 -15.58
N ILE A 119 -12.75 -11.16 -14.41
CA ILE A 119 -12.78 -12.63 -14.29
C ILE A 119 -14.01 -13.21 -15.00
N GLN A 120 -15.18 -12.58 -14.84
CA GLN A 120 -16.41 -13.04 -15.48
C GLN A 120 -16.32 -12.91 -17.00
N GLU A 121 -15.71 -11.84 -17.50
CA GLU A 121 -15.51 -11.61 -18.93
C GLU A 121 -14.48 -12.57 -19.55
N GLN A 122 -13.33 -12.78 -18.90
CA GLN A 122 -12.21 -13.51 -19.50
C GLN A 122 -12.21 -15.02 -19.21
N LEU A 123 -12.73 -15.45 -18.05
CA LEU A 123 -12.67 -16.84 -17.61
C LEU A 123 -14.05 -17.51 -17.55
N ASP A 124 -15.14 -16.75 -17.73
CA ASP A 124 -16.54 -17.21 -17.61
C ASP A 124 -16.79 -18.00 -16.31
N LYS A 125 -16.26 -17.48 -15.19
CA LYS A 125 -16.39 -18.12 -13.88
C LYS A 125 -17.34 -17.35 -12.96
N PRO A 126 -18.13 -18.06 -12.13
CA PRO A 126 -18.85 -17.41 -11.05
C PRO A 126 -17.86 -16.83 -10.04
N VAL A 127 -18.08 -15.58 -9.64
CA VAL A 127 -17.23 -14.85 -8.70
C VAL A 127 -18.07 -14.27 -7.58
N HIS A 128 -17.61 -14.43 -6.35
CA HIS A 128 -18.23 -13.87 -5.15
C HIS A 128 -17.25 -12.99 -4.39
N ILE A 129 -17.65 -11.76 -4.07
CA ILE A 129 -16.87 -10.88 -3.19
C ILE A 129 -17.35 -11.12 -1.77
N VAL A 130 -16.46 -11.67 -0.94
CA VAL A 130 -16.82 -12.12 0.40
C VAL A 130 -16.88 -10.92 1.35
N LYS A 131 -18.00 -10.77 2.06
CA LYS A 131 -18.17 -9.72 3.06
C LYS A 131 -17.44 -10.07 4.36
N TYR A 132 -17.05 -9.05 5.11
CA TYR A 132 -16.46 -9.24 6.44
C TYR A 132 -17.39 -10.07 7.35
N GLY A 133 -16.88 -11.16 7.90
CA GLY A 133 -17.63 -12.07 8.77
C GLY A 133 -18.62 -13.00 8.06
N GLU A 134 -18.68 -12.98 6.73
CA GLU A 134 -19.52 -13.89 5.96
C GLU A 134 -19.02 -15.35 6.08
N LYS A 135 -19.95 -16.28 6.30
CA LYS A 135 -19.67 -17.71 6.26
C LYS A 135 -19.94 -18.25 4.85
N VAL A 136 -18.91 -18.81 4.23
CA VAL A 136 -18.99 -19.45 2.91
C VAL A 136 -18.98 -20.97 3.10
N TYR A 137 -19.91 -21.65 2.45
CA TYR A 137 -19.93 -23.11 2.33
C TYR A 137 -19.48 -23.47 0.92
N VAL A 138 -18.48 -24.35 0.81
CA VAL A 138 -17.81 -24.73 -0.44
C VAL A 138 -18.14 -26.17 -0.77
#